data_AF-A0A3L7UL81-F1
#
_entry.id   AF-A0A3L7UL81-F1
#
_cell.length_a   1.000
_cell.length_b   1.000
_cell.length_c   1.000
_cell.angle_alpha   90.00
_cell.angle_beta   90.00
_cell.angle_gamma   90.00
#
_symmetry.space_group_name_H-M   'P 1'
#
loop_
_entity.id
_entity.type
_entity.pdbx_description
1 polymer ?
#
loop_
_entity_poly.entity_id
_entity_poly.type
_entity_poly.pdbx_seq_one_letter_code
_entity_poly.pdbx_strand_id
1 'polypeptide(L)'
;MSSRWFSLTLTRKFSRSFAVLCAVLIATVSGCSQTPQEAVIGRWYNGEMSLRFRANGTVVWNTKRGLAQGRYAFVGTVPRWATEGTIVRVRLDVVRDGQTIQPTLDLQLVGTDRMQVTPGVQAQTQATNRRQAVLRRAQSETEAATTATIPASSTRPDTGVRGTR
;
A
#
# COMPACT_ATOMS: atom_id res chain seq x y z
N MET A 1 72.65 -13.07 -27.18
CA MET A 1 72.12 -11.90 -26.46
C MET A 1 70.85 -11.42 -27.15
N SER A 2 69.90 -10.86 -26.38
CA SER A 2 68.64 -10.20 -26.78
C SER A 2 67.33 -11.01 -26.62
N SER A 3 66.87 -11.04 -25.37
CA SER A 3 65.62 -10.43 -24.89
C SER A 3 64.46 -10.23 -25.88
N ARG A 4 63.26 -10.70 -25.51
CA ARG A 4 62.24 -9.84 -24.87
C ARG A 4 61.01 -10.62 -24.41
N TRP A 5 60.72 -10.43 -23.13
CA TRP A 5 59.50 -10.80 -22.45
C TRP A 5 58.36 -9.87 -22.90
N PHE A 6 57.24 -10.42 -23.35
CA PHE A 6 55.96 -9.71 -23.40
C PHE A 6 54.92 -10.61 -22.76
N SER A 7 54.88 -10.56 -21.43
CA SER A 7 53.86 -11.23 -20.65
C SER A 7 53.24 -10.21 -19.70
N LEU A 8 51.92 -10.28 -19.58
CA LEU A 8 51.11 -9.71 -18.48
C LEU A 8 50.91 -8.18 -18.42
N THR A 9 50.24 -7.58 -19.41
CA THR A 9 49.54 -6.29 -19.17
C THR A 9 48.14 -6.17 -19.78
N LEU A 10 47.69 -7.12 -20.60
CA LEU A 10 46.39 -6.99 -21.29
C LEU A 10 45.19 -7.55 -20.49
N THR A 11 45.41 -8.41 -19.50
CA THR A 11 44.32 -9.07 -18.74
C THR A 11 43.77 -8.25 -17.56
N ARG A 12 44.44 -7.17 -17.13
CA ARG A 12 44.00 -6.39 -15.95
C ARG A 12 42.92 -5.34 -16.23
N LYS A 13 42.78 -4.85 -17.47
CA LYS A 13 41.79 -3.81 -17.81
C LYS A 13 40.39 -4.36 -18.05
N PHE A 14 40.27 -5.60 -18.53
CA PHE A 14 38.99 -6.22 -18.87
C PHE A 14 38.15 -6.56 -17.61
N SER A 15 38.81 -6.92 -16.51
CA SER A 15 38.16 -7.27 -15.24
C SER A 15 37.50 -6.08 -14.54
N ARG A 16 38.07 -4.86 -14.67
CA ARG A 16 37.53 -3.66 -14.04
C ARG A 16 36.24 -3.17 -14.71
N SER A 17 36.17 -3.24 -16.04
CA SER A 17 34.97 -2.88 -16.79
C SER A 17 33.82 -3.84 -16.53
N PHE A 18 34.10 -5.13 -16.36
CA PHE A 18 33.09 -6.15 -16.06
C PHE A 18 32.48 -5.96 -14.66
N ALA A 19 33.31 -5.66 -13.65
CA ALA A 19 32.84 -5.42 -12.29
C ALA A 19 31.95 -4.16 -12.18
N VAL A 20 32.29 -3.09 -12.91
CA VAL A 20 31.47 -1.87 -12.97
C VAL A 20 30.14 -2.13 -13.69
N LEU A 21 30.16 -2.90 -14.77
CA LEU A 21 28.94 -3.27 -15.50
C LEU A 21 28.00 -4.14 -14.65
N CYS A 22 28.55 -5.11 -13.90
CA CYS A 22 27.80 -5.90 -12.93
C CYS A 22 27.24 -5.06 -11.78
N ALA A 23 27.99 -4.09 -11.25
CA ALA A 23 27.51 -3.21 -10.19
C ALA A 23 26.36 -2.29 -10.66
N VAL A 24 26.43 -1.78 -11.89
CA VAL A 24 25.35 -1.00 -12.50
C VAL A 24 24.13 -1.88 -12.78
N LEU A 25 24.32 -3.12 -13.23
CA LEU A 25 23.24 -4.10 -13.40
C LEU A 25 22.55 -4.47 -12.08
N ILE A 26 23.29 -4.66 -10.98
CA ILE A 26 22.70 -4.96 -9.68
C ILE A 26 21.93 -3.75 -9.12
N ALA A 27 22.45 -2.53 -9.34
CA ALA A 27 21.78 -1.31 -8.91
C ALA A 27 20.46 -1.05 -9.65
N THR A 28 20.31 -1.49 -10.90
CA THR A 28 19.07 -1.28 -11.69
C THR A 28 17.96 -2.31 -11.40
N VAL A 29 18.27 -3.48 -10.83
CA VAL A 29 17.24 -4.48 -10.43
C VAL A 29 16.68 -4.24 -9.02
N SER A 30 17.18 -3.25 -8.28
CA SER A 30 16.69 -2.90 -6.94
C SER A 30 15.45 -2.00 -6.98
N GLY A 31 14.61 -2.17 -8.01
CA GLY A 31 13.26 -1.61 -8.01
C GLY A 31 12.40 -2.45 -7.07
N CYS A 32 12.09 -1.92 -5.89
CA CYS A 32 11.07 -2.51 -5.01
C CYS A 32 9.70 -2.50 -5.73
N SER A 33 9.43 -3.48 -6.57
CA SER A 33 8.12 -3.68 -7.17
C SER A 33 7.18 -4.17 -6.08
N GLN A 34 6.34 -3.29 -5.57
CA GLN A 34 5.33 -3.63 -4.57
C GLN A 34 4.43 -4.74 -5.13
N THR A 35 4.24 -5.80 -4.35
CA THR A 35 3.36 -6.90 -4.78
C THR A 35 1.91 -6.41 -4.87
N PRO A 36 1.06 -6.99 -5.73
CA PRO A 36 -0.37 -6.64 -5.77
C PRO A 36 -1.06 -6.72 -4.41
N GLN A 37 -0.64 -7.65 -3.56
CA GLN A 37 -1.12 -7.82 -2.19
C GLN A 37 -0.71 -6.65 -1.29
N GLU A 38 0.54 -6.21 -1.38
CA GLU A 38 1.02 -5.04 -0.64
C GLU A 38 0.34 -3.75 -1.09
N ALA A 39 0.00 -3.64 -2.37
CA ALA A 39 -0.64 -2.45 -2.92
C ALA A 39 -2.05 -2.20 -2.33
N VAL A 40 -2.74 -3.25 -1.88
CA VAL A 40 -4.04 -3.17 -1.19
C VAL A 40 -3.91 -2.64 0.24
N ILE A 41 -2.75 -2.77 0.87
CA ILE A 41 -2.54 -2.34 2.25
C ILE A 41 -2.70 -0.81 2.33
N GLY A 42 -3.49 -0.38 3.32
CA GLY A 42 -3.82 1.03 3.53
C GLY A 42 -5.29 1.25 3.83
N ARG A 43 -5.68 2.53 3.89
CA ARG A 43 -7.07 2.95 4.08
C ARG A 43 -7.62 3.40 2.74
N TRP A 44 -8.80 2.87 2.41
CA TRP A 44 -9.55 3.12 1.20
C TRP A 44 -10.94 3.60 1.60
N TYR A 45 -11.46 4.63 0.94
CA TYR A 45 -12.74 5.20 1.32
C TYR A 45 -13.45 5.88 0.17
N ASN A 46 -14.77 6.00 0.30
CA ASN A 46 -15.59 6.93 -0.44
C ASN A 46 -16.62 7.56 0.52
N GLY A 47 -17.62 8.26 0.01
CA GLY A 47 -18.68 8.86 0.85
C GLY A 47 -19.62 7.84 1.50
N GLU A 48 -19.55 6.55 1.16
CA GLU A 48 -20.50 5.52 1.61
C GLU A 48 -19.87 4.44 2.50
N MET A 49 -18.58 4.15 2.28
CA MET A 49 -17.87 3.09 2.98
C MET A 49 -16.37 3.38 3.08
N SER A 50 -15.72 2.73 4.03
CA SER A 50 -14.26 2.65 4.11
C SER A 50 -13.77 1.25 4.45
N LEU A 51 -12.64 0.88 3.88
CA LEU A 51 -11.90 -0.35 4.12
C LEU A 51 -10.49 0.02 4.58
N ARG A 52 -10.02 -0.60 5.66
CA ARG A 52 -8.62 -0.46 6.09
C ARG A 52 -7.99 -1.84 6.17
N PHE A 53 -7.14 -2.16 5.21
CA PHE A 53 -6.33 -3.38 5.19
C PHE A 53 -5.00 -3.11 5.88
N ARG A 54 -4.63 -3.97 6.82
CA ARG A 54 -3.34 -3.89 7.53
C ARG A 54 -2.46 -5.08 7.15
N ALA A 55 -1.14 -4.85 7.13
CA ALA A 55 -0.15 -5.89 6.81
C ALA A 55 -0.25 -7.16 7.67
N ASN A 56 -0.78 -7.05 8.90
CA ASN A 56 -0.98 -8.20 9.80
C ASN A 56 -2.22 -9.06 9.47
N GLY A 57 -2.87 -8.84 8.32
CA GLY A 57 -4.06 -9.59 7.89
C GLY A 57 -5.35 -9.16 8.58
N THR A 58 -5.38 -8.00 9.26
CA THR A 58 -6.61 -7.45 9.84
C THR A 58 -7.28 -6.45 8.90
N VAL A 59 -8.61 -6.42 8.95
CA VAL A 59 -9.44 -5.50 8.15
C VAL A 59 -10.47 -4.82 9.02
N VAL A 60 -10.67 -3.53 8.75
CA VAL A 60 -11.80 -2.75 9.28
C VAL A 60 -12.66 -2.28 8.12
N TRP A 61 -13.96 -2.57 8.17
CA TRP A 61 -14.92 -2.24 7.13
C TRP A 61 -16.08 -1.45 7.70
N ASN A 62 -16.10 -0.15 7.41
CA ASN A 62 -17.18 0.74 7.82
C ASN A 62 -18.13 0.98 6.64
N THR A 63 -19.43 0.89 6.88
CA THR A 63 -20.49 1.15 5.91
C THR A 63 -21.63 1.90 6.60
N LYS A 64 -22.62 2.37 5.85
CA LYS A 64 -23.89 2.88 6.41
C LYS A 64 -24.61 1.89 7.35
N ARG A 65 -24.31 0.59 7.27
CA ARG A 65 -24.87 -0.46 8.15
C ARG A 65 -24.07 -0.66 9.44
N GLY A 66 -23.02 0.11 9.66
CA GLY A 66 -22.15 -0.02 10.83
C GLY A 66 -20.75 -0.55 10.51
N LEU A 67 -19.98 -0.68 11.60
CA LEU A 67 -18.58 -1.09 11.60
C LEU A 67 -18.48 -2.61 11.65
N ALA A 68 -17.67 -3.19 10.77
CA ALA A 68 -17.25 -4.58 10.84
C ALA A 68 -15.72 -4.66 11.00
N GLN A 69 -15.24 -5.59 11.81
CA GLN A 69 -13.80 -5.81 12.00
C GLN A 69 -13.49 -7.30 12.02
N GLY A 70 -12.32 -7.67 11.51
CA GLY A 70 -11.86 -9.04 11.56
C GLY A 70 -10.59 -9.25 10.75
N ARG A 71 -10.54 -10.34 9.99
CA ARG A 71 -9.37 -10.74 9.19
C ARG A 71 -9.71 -10.81 7.71
N TYR A 72 -8.67 -10.75 6.89
CA TYR A 72 -8.78 -10.99 5.46
C TYR A 72 -7.70 -11.96 5.00
N ALA A 73 -8.00 -12.71 3.95
CA ALA A 73 -7.07 -13.60 3.29
C ALA A 73 -7.16 -13.39 1.77
N PHE A 74 -6.00 -13.42 1.10
CA PHE A 74 -5.95 -13.41 -0.35
C PHE A 74 -6.36 -14.78 -0.88
N VAL A 75 -7.36 -14.81 -1.75
CA VAL A 75 -7.85 -16.02 -2.39
C VAL A 75 -7.03 -16.23 -3.65
N GLY A 76 -5.84 -16.83 -3.47
CA GLY A 76 -4.91 -17.30 -4.52
C GLY A 76 -5.12 -16.73 -5.93
N THR A 77 -5.43 -17.61 -6.88
CA THR A 77 -5.59 -17.27 -8.29
C THR A 77 -6.87 -16.47 -8.53
N VAL A 78 -6.73 -15.28 -9.11
CA VAL A 78 -7.85 -14.53 -9.68
C VAL A 78 -8.47 -15.38 -10.79
N PRO A 79 -9.74 -15.81 -10.68
CA PRO A 79 -10.31 -16.70 -11.68
C PRO A 79 -10.49 -15.98 -13.02
N ARG A 80 -10.49 -16.76 -14.10
CA ARG A 80 -10.60 -16.25 -15.48
C ARG A 80 -11.85 -15.41 -15.75
N TRP A 81 -12.90 -15.56 -14.93
CA TRP A 81 -14.16 -14.83 -15.04
C TRP A 81 -14.19 -13.56 -14.18
N ALA A 82 -13.15 -13.27 -13.40
CA ALA A 82 -13.06 -12.00 -12.67
C ALA A 82 -13.03 -10.82 -13.65
N THR A 83 -13.46 -9.65 -13.20
CA THR A 83 -13.40 -8.42 -13.99
C THR A 83 -11.99 -8.19 -14.52
N GLU A 84 -11.88 -7.83 -15.80
CA GLU A 84 -10.60 -7.52 -16.43
C GLU A 84 -9.83 -6.46 -15.62
N GLY A 85 -8.57 -6.75 -15.28
CA GLY A 85 -7.73 -5.90 -14.43
C GLY A 85 -7.88 -6.13 -12.92
N THR A 86 -8.64 -7.14 -12.47
CA THR A 86 -8.62 -7.60 -11.08
C THR A 86 -7.20 -8.04 -10.72
N ILE A 87 -6.63 -7.41 -9.68
CA ILE A 87 -5.26 -7.70 -9.26
C ILE A 87 -5.22 -8.75 -8.14
N VAL A 88 -6.24 -8.76 -7.27
CA VAL A 88 -6.36 -9.71 -6.16
C VAL A 88 -7.82 -9.95 -5.81
N ARG A 89 -8.10 -11.15 -5.31
CA ARG A 89 -9.35 -11.48 -4.63
C ARG A 89 -9.10 -11.64 -3.14
N VAL A 90 -9.98 -11.10 -2.32
CA VAL A 90 -9.91 -11.22 -0.87
C VAL A 90 -11.19 -11.82 -0.31
N ARG A 91 -11.03 -12.75 0.63
CA ARG A 91 -12.13 -13.21 1.50
C ARG A 91 -11.98 -12.51 2.83
N LEU A 92 -13.05 -11.90 3.31
CA LEU A 92 -13.10 -11.32 4.65
C LEU A 92 -13.75 -12.30 5.60
N ASP A 93 -13.34 -12.25 6.86
CA ASP A 93 -13.98 -12.91 8.00
C ASP A 93 -14.12 -11.85 9.09
N VAL A 94 -15.30 -11.22 9.15
CA VAL A 94 -15.53 -10.01 9.94
C VAL A 94 -16.76 -10.15 10.82
N VAL A 95 -16.74 -9.50 11.97
CA VAL A 95 -17.87 -9.44 12.90
C VAL A 95 -18.54 -8.07 12.82
N ARG A 96 -19.87 -8.04 12.70
CA ARG A 96 -20.73 -6.86 12.77
C ARG A 96 -21.96 -7.20 13.60
N ASP A 97 -22.29 -6.37 14.59
CA ASP A 97 -23.47 -6.55 15.45
C ASP A 97 -23.58 -7.98 16.06
N GLY A 98 -22.43 -8.55 16.44
CA GLY A 98 -22.34 -9.91 17.00
C GLY A 98 -22.45 -11.05 15.98
N GLN A 99 -22.65 -10.76 14.69
CA GLN A 99 -22.73 -11.75 13.61
C GLN A 99 -21.44 -11.82 12.80
N THR A 100 -21.02 -13.04 12.46
CA THR A 100 -19.88 -13.28 11.56
C THR A 100 -20.34 -13.25 10.11
N ILE A 101 -19.67 -12.43 9.29
CA ILE A 101 -19.96 -12.22 7.88
C ILE A 101 -18.70 -12.55 7.08
N GLN A 102 -18.85 -13.35 6.03
CA GLN A 102 -17.72 -13.82 5.22
C GLN A 102 -17.85 -13.42 3.73
N PRO A 103 -17.82 -12.12 3.40
CA PRO A 103 -17.90 -11.69 2.02
C PRO A 103 -16.61 -12.00 1.26
N THR A 104 -16.76 -12.30 -0.03
CA THR A 104 -15.64 -12.33 -0.98
C THR A 104 -15.69 -11.06 -1.82
N LEU A 105 -14.54 -10.41 -2.02
CA LEU A 105 -14.40 -9.18 -2.79
C LEU A 105 -13.29 -9.33 -3.84
N ASP A 106 -13.57 -8.87 -5.05
CA ASP A 106 -12.61 -8.68 -6.13
C ASP A 106 -12.10 -7.23 -6.08
N LEU A 107 -10.78 -7.08 -6.01
CA LEU A 107 -10.12 -5.78 -5.91
C LEU A 107 -9.32 -5.51 -7.18
N GLN A 108 -9.54 -4.33 -7.73
CA GLN A 108 -8.85 -3.81 -8.92
C GLN A 108 -8.29 -2.43 -8.60
N LEU A 109 -7.00 -2.22 -8.83
CA LEU A 109 -6.43 -0.88 -8.76
C LEU A 109 -6.69 -0.15 -10.08
N VAL A 110 -7.25 1.06 -9.97
CA VAL A 110 -7.52 1.95 -11.08
C VAL A 110 -6.56 3.14 -10.93
N GLY A 111 -5.33 2.96 -11.41
CA GLY A 111 -4.21 3.85 -11.10
C GLY A 111 -3.64 3.63 -9.70
N THR A 112 -2.95 4.62 -9.14
CA THR A 112 -2.23 4.52 -7.86
C THR A 112 -3.13 4.69 -6.64
N ASP A 113 -4.18 5.51 -6.76
CA ASP A 113 -4.95 6.00 -5.60
C ASP A 113 -6.43 5.65 -5.65
N ARG A 114 -6.84 4.78 -6.57
CA ARG A 114 -8.22 4.31 -6.65
C ARG A 114 -8.27 2.79 -6.67
N MET A 115 -9.22 2.24 -5.93
CA MET A 115 -9.48 0.81 -5.87
C MET A 115 -10.96 0.56 -6.13
N GLN A 116 -11.24 -0.19 -7.18
CA GLN A 116 -12.56 -0.71 -7.47
C GLN A 116 -12.76 -2.00 -6.68
N VAL A 117 -13.89 -2.09 -5.99
CA VAL A 117 -14.30 -3.21 -5.16
C VAL A 117 -15.58 -3.78 -5.76
N THR A 118 -15.52 -5.05 -6.14
CA THR A 118 -16.65 -5.79 -6.69
C THR A 118 -16.95 -6.98 -5.79
N PRO A 119 -18.21 -7.27 -5.44
CA PRO A 119 -18.55 -8.52 -4.76
C PRO A 119 -18.13 -9.73 -5.59
N GLY A 120 -17.36 -10.66 -5.00
CA GLY A 120 -16.90 -11.86 -5.68
C GLY A 120 -18.06 -12.81 -5.98
N VAL A 121 -18.08 -13.39 -7.18
CA VAL A 121 -19.15 -14.29 -7.63
C VAL A 121 -18.94 -15.69 -7.06
N GLN A 122 -19.27 -15.90 -5.79
CA GLN A 122 -19.48 -17.25 -5.21
C GLN A 122 -20.95 -17.54 -4.91
N ALA A 123 -21.84 -16.56 -5.06
CA ALA A 123 -23.27 -16.76 -4.90
C ALA A 123 -23.96 -16.73 -6.26
N GLN A 124 -24.17 -17.91 -6.85
CA GLN A 124 -25.04 -18.14 -8.01
C GLN A 124 -26.53 -17.84 -7.70
N THR A 125 -26.87 -17.22 -6.56
CA THR A 125 -28.25 -17.16 -6.04
C THR A 125 -28.67 -15.81 -5.46
N GLN A 126 -27.97 -14.70 -5.75
CA GLN A 126 -28.51 -13.36 -5.43
C GLN A 126 -28.23 -12.37 -6.56
N ALA A 127 -29.19 -12.27 -7.48
CA ALA A 127 -29.20 -11.34 -8.60
C ALA A 127 -29.39 -9.86 -8.20
N THR A 128 -29.21 -9.46 -6.94
CA THR A 128 -29.85 -8.22 -6.44
C THR A 128 -28.89 -7.13 -5.95
N ASN A 129 -27.57 -7.31 -5.94
CA ASN A 129 -26.70 -6.17 -5.62
C ASN A 129 -25.25 -6.33 -6.11
N ARG A 130 -25.04 -6.35 -7.43
CA ARG A 130 -23.72 -6.20 -8.06
C ARG A 130 -23.25 -4.74 -8.05
N ARG A 131 -23.37 -4.03 -6.93
CA ARG A 131 -22.90 -2.65 -6.84
C ARG A 131 -21.38 -2.66 -6.67
N GLN A 132 -20.69 -2.31 -7.75
CA GLN A 132 -19.28 -1.99 -7.72
C GLN A 132 -19.09 -0.67 -6.97
N ALA A 133 -18.05 -0.59 -6.14
CA ALA A 133 -17.70 0.63 -5.43
C ALA A 133 -16.28 1.05 -5.81
N VAL A 134 -16.09 2.32 -6.13
CA VAL A 134 -14.74 2.89 -6.32
C VAL A 134 -14.36 3.64 -5.04
N LEU A 135 -13.23 3.25 -4.47
CA LEU A 135 -12.65 3.81 -3.26
C LEU A 135 -11.39 4.60 -3.61
N ARG A 136 -11.13 5.68 -2.89
CA ARG A 136 -9.90 6.47 -2.94
C ARG A 136 -8.97 6.06 -1.82
N ARG A 137 -7.67 6.08 -2.07
CA ARG A 137 -6.65 5.88 -1.04
C ARG A 137 -6.64 7.10 -0.12
N ALA A 138 -6.65 6.87 1.19
CA ALA A 138 -6.35 7.92 2.15
C ALA A 138 -4.84 8.11 2.17
N GLN A 139 -4.37 9.35 2.02
CA GLN A 139 -2.98 9.68 2.27
C GLN A 139 -2.68 9.43 3.75
N SER A 140 -1.58 8.73 4.03
CA SER A 140 -1.10 8.50 5.39
C SER A 140 -0.79 9.86 6.03
N GLU A 141 -1.19 10.07 7.29
CA GLU A 141 -0.95 11.30 8.07
C GLU A 141 0.53 11.72 8.20
N THR A 142 1.48 10.91 7.70
CA THR A 142 2.90 11.23 7.68
C THR A 142 3.24 12.49 6.88
N GLU A 143 2.41 12.91 5.91
CA GLU A 143 2.64 14.15 5.16
C GLU A 143 1.99 15.39 5.80
N ALA A 144 1.02 15.21 6.70
CA ALA A 144 0.37 16.32 7.43
C ALA A 144 1.22 16.85 8.60
N ALA A 145 2.21 16.09 9.07
CA ALA A 145 3.10 16.50 10.16
C ALA A 145 4.28 17.38 9.69
N THR A 146 4.60 17.41 8.40
CA THR A 146 5.76 18.15 7.86
C THR A 146 5.40 19.56 7.37
N THR A 147 4.11 19.92 7.35
CA THR A 147 3.60 21.28 7.04
C THR A 147 2.90 21.92 8.24
N ALA A 148 3.15 21.41 9.46
CA ALA A 148 2.93 22.19 10.67
C ALA A 148 4.26 22.87 11.02
N THR A 149 4.60 23.93 10.28
CA THR A 149 5.56 24.93 10.76
C THR A 149 5.11 25.34 12.16
N ILE A 150 5.92 24.99 13.15
CA ILE A 150 5.84 25.37 14.55
C ILE A 150 5.26 26.79 14.66
N PRO A 151 4.06 27.01 15.23
CA PRO A 151 3.72 28.36 15.65
C PRO A 151 4.67 28.67 16.81
N ALA A 152 5.60 29.59 16.55
CA ALA A 152 6.47 30.15 17.57
C ALA A 152 5.60 30.55 18.77
N SER A 153 5.80 29.89 19.91
CA SER A 153 5.26 30.31 21.18
C SER A 153 5.86 31.68 21.48
N SER A 154 5.15 32.74 21.12
CA SER A 154 5.45 34.10 21.57
C SER A 154 5.18 34.12 23.07
N THR A 155 6.26 33.98 23.83
CA THR A 155 6.31 34.20 25.28
C THR A 155 5.83 35.62 25.55
N ARG A 156 4.60 35.76 26.03
CA ARG A 156 4.06 37.01 26.57
C ARG A 156 4.84 37.32 27.86
N PRO A 157 5.59 38.42 27.97
CA PRO A 157 6.18 38.81 29.24
C PRO A 157 5.06 39.30 30.16
N ASP A 158 4.88 38.57 31.25
CA ASP A 158 4.02 38.93 32.38
C ASP A 158 4.75 40.00 33.21
N THR A 159 4.56 41.27 32.89
CA THR A 159 5.01 42.37 33.75
C THR A 159 4.05 42.54 34.91
N GLY A 160 4.17 41.63 35.88
CA GLY A 160 3.65 41.82 37.22
C GLY A 160 4.32 43.01 37.89
N VAL A 161 3.53 44.07 38.09
CA VAL A 161 3.91 45.28 38.83
C VAL A 161 4.23 44.89 40.29
N ARG A 162 5.51 44.96 40.62
CA ARG A 162 6.05 44.91 41.98
C ARG A 162 5.76 46.26 42.66
N GLY A 163 5.11 46.22 43.81
CA GLY A 163 4.65 47.40 44.53
C GLY A 163 5.75 48.36 45.01
N THR A 164 5.32 49.56 45.35
CA THR A 164 6.05 50.51 46.19
C THR A 164 5.05 51.34 47.01
N ARG A 165 5.23 51.25 48.34
CA ARG A 165 4.92 52.19 49.42
C ARG A 165 3.53 52.82 49.53
#